data_AF-B7QN16-F1
#
_entry.id   AF-B7QN16-F1
#
_cell.length_a   1.000
_cell.length_b   1.000
_cell.length_c   1.000
_cell.angle_alpha   90.00
_cell.angle_beta   90.00
_cell.angle_gamma   90.00
#
_symmetry.space_group_name_H-M   'P 1'
#
loop_
_entity.id
_entity.type
_entity.pdbx_description
1 polymer ?
#
loop_
_entity_poly.entity_id
_entity_poly.type
_entity_poly.pdbx_seq_one_letter_code
_entity_poly.pdbx_strand_id
1 'polypeptide(L)'
;MGTATSSLHDLKKNEHLKHFVGKEPITPNDPFWNQLLSFSIRPPRSKEEFSYLDESLQPLLETLLTNNAISGNFGALVSVFLTRALELKASAQCDNNIFTWQTYNALFIIRCIVKYFIVTVTEDNVVKQFQAPLLWIRSEKPFVIVKQTKSNLSFTPSSFFHFICGESIRIRKCIIDNLRASPIHVFHFLHVRSFLYCRDFTYALHVEAVNTILVLLSVQMFSSIPAAKSPIYKSILQGKCSIHALLFTKSLLQNFVRQDKCPNSYHHSESGGSIIIGLASGLWNVLTLGYGKEQDEESTRLKETVLAQQSLLLLLVLVNHCTNDKAVCNPYKKALFSFVNSQAGSVEAIPSFKLDYGKLYDTLCVTLNNDQTTLLLYLLMHRNSNFKTYVLSRSNIELLIVPILKILYDAPEKTSHHIYMSLIVVLILSEDDLFNEAVHDITLKNISWYTERSLSEISLGGLLILVVIRTIHFNMTRMRDKYLHTNCLAALANMSNHFKNLHPYVCQRFV
;
A
#
# COMPACT_ATOMS: atom_id res chain seq x y z
N MET A 1 -4.05 24.13 -28.35
CA MET A 1 -5.36 24.43 -27.73
C MET A 1 -5.20 24.29 -26.23
N GLY A 2 -5.54 25.34 -25.48
CA GLY A 2 -5.00 25.63 -24.16
C GLY A 2 -5.24 24.54 -23.12
N THR A 3 -4.15 24.02 -22.56
CA THR A 3 -4.15 23.32 -21.28
C THR A 3 -4.64 24.30 -20.23
N ALA A 4 -5.86 24.12 -19.72
CA ALA A 4 -6.34 24.87 -18.57
C ALA A 4 -5.51 24.45 -17.34
N THR A 5 -4.38 25.13 -17.13
CA THR A 5 -3.63 25.08 -15.88
C THR A 5 -4.44 25.84 -14.84
N SER A 6 -5.42 25.18 -14.22
CA SER A 6 -6.05 25.70 -13.01
C SER A 6 -5.01 25.65 -11.89
N SER A 7 -4.51 26.83 -11.52
CA SER A 7 -3.77 27.00 -10.27
C SER A 7 -4.65 26.48 -9.11
N LEU A 8 -4.05 25.95 -8.05
CA LEU A 8 -4.79 25.52 -6.84
C LEU A 8 -5.68 26.65 -6.28
N HIS A 9 -5.34 27.91 -6.57
CA HIS A 9 -6.05 29.11 -6.14
C HIS A 9 -7.41 29.33 -6.83
N ASP A 10 -7.66 28.73 -8.00
CA ASP A 10 -8.87 29.00 -8.80
C ASP A 10 -9.90 27.87 -8.76
N LEU A 11 -9.68 26.81 -7.97
CA LEU A 11 -10.56 25.64 -7.93
C LEU A 11 -12.01 26.00 -7.58
N LYS A 12 -12.23 26.94 -6.65
CA LYS A 12 -13.57 27.42 -6.25
C LYS A 12 -14.33 28.11 -7.38
N LYS A 13 -13.61 28.71 -8.34
CA LYS A 13 -14.18 29.46 -9.47
C LYS A 13 -14.32 28.61 -10.73
N ASN A 14 -13.85 27.37 -10.71
CA ASN A 14 -13.88 26.50 -11.88
C ASN A 14 -15.33 26.08 -12.22
N GLU A 15 -15.81 26.56 -13.37
CA GLU A 15 -17.18 26.29 -13.84
C GLU A 15 -17.45 24.81 -14.08
N HIS A 16 -16.44 24.03 -14.50
CA HIS A 16 -16.61 22.58 -14.67
C HIS A 16 -16.81 21.87 -13.33
N LEU A 17 -16.11 22.31 -12.27
CA LEU A 17 -16.31 21.77 -10.92
C LEU A 17 -17.67 22.17 -10.34
N LYS A 18 -18.12 23.41 -10.58
CA LYS A 18 -19.46 23.86 -10.17
C LYS A 18 -20.57 23.07 -10.87
N HIS A 19 -20.42 22.80 -12.17
CA HIS A 19 -21.36 21.96 -12.91
C HIS A 19 -21.37 20.53 -12.35
N PHE A 20 -20.21 19.94 -12.07
CA PHE A 20 -20.09 18.60 -11.49
C PHE A 20 -20.80 18.46 -10.14
N VAL A 21 -20.69 19.45 -9.24
CA VAL A 21 -21.32 19.42 -7.90
C VAL A 21 -22.79 19.88 -7.92
N GLY A 22 -23.31 20.24 -9.08
CA GLY A 22 -24.68 20.71 -9.27
C GLY A 22 -25.75 19.63 -9.10
N LYS A 23 -27.01 20.05 -9.26
CA LYS A 23 -28.20 19.19 -9.17
C LYS A 23 -28.52 18.47 -10.48
N GLU A 24 -27.94 18.92 -11.59
CA GLU A 24 -28.17 18.32 -12.91
C GLU A 24 -27.40 17.00 -13.04
N PRO A 25 -28.06 15.91 -13.46
CA PRO A 25 -27.43 14.62 -13.63
C PRO A 25 -26.55 14.59 -14.89
N ILE A 26 -25.29 14.21 -14.73
CA ILE A 26 -24.32 14.07 -15.83
C ILE A 26 -24.21 12.58 -16.20
N THR A 27 -24.42 12.25 -17.47
CA THR A 27 -24.34 10.86 -17.92
C THR A 27 -22.87 10.41 -18.08
N PRO A 28 -22.52 9.13 -17.85
CA PRO A 28 -21.15 8.65 -18.03
C PRO A 28 -20.59 8.80 -19.46
N ASN A 29 -21.45 8.93 -20.48
CA ASN A 29 -21.03 9.08 -21.88
C ASN A 29 -20.87 10.56 -22.29
N ASP A 30 -21.11 11.50 -21.37
CA ASP A 30 -21.10 12.92 -21.68
C ASP A 30 -19.68 13.41 -22.03
N PRO A 31 -19.49 14.18 -23.13
CA PRO A 31 -18.20 14.78 -23.47
C PRO A 31 -17.66 15.72 -22.39
N PHE A 32 -18.49 16.19 -21.46
CA PHE A 32 -18.09 16.92 -20.25
C PHE A 32 -16.91 16.25 -19.53
N TRP A 33 -16.90 14.91 -19.41
CA TRP A 33 -15.83 14.20 -18.70
C TRP A 33 -14.46 14.38 -19.35
N ASN A 34 -14.40 14.55 -20.68
CA ASN A 34 -13.12 14.79 -21.35
C ASN A 34 -12.52 16.15 -20.96
N GLN A 35 -13.38 17.16 -20.79
CA GLN A 35 -12.98 18.50 -20.38
C GLN A 35 -12.63 18.54 -18.89
N LEU A 36 -13.49 17.94 -18.04
CA LEU A 36 -13.25 17.88 -16.60
C LEU A 36 -11.98 17.09 -16.29
N LEU A 37 -11.71 15.98 -16.96
CA LEU A 37 -10.55 15.13 -16.65
C LEU A 37 -9.27 15.57 -17.36
N SER A 38 -9.31 16.58 -18.22
CA SER A 38 -8.13 17.12 -18.90
C SER A 38 -7.43 18.27 -18.16
N PHE A 39 -7.62 18.41 -16.85
CA PHE A 39 -6.86 19.41 -16.09
C PHE A 39 -5.43 18.96 -15.80
N SER A 40 -4.52 19.92 -15.77
CA SER A 40 -3.16 19.73 -15.26
C SER A 40 -3.05 20.38 -13.88
N ILE A 41 -3.41 19.64 -12.82
CA ILE A 41 -3.20 20.08 -11.43
C ILE A 41 -1.84 19.56 -10.98
N ARG A 42 -1.01 20.45 -10.45
CA ARG A 42 0.14 20.03 -9.63
C ARG A 42 -0.42 19.57 -8.30
N PRO A 43 -0.31 18.28 -7.97
CA PRO A 43 -0.82 17.81 -6.70
C PRO A 43 0.05 18.33 -5.56
N PRO A 44 -0.55 18.51 -4.38
CA PRO A 44 0.12 19.10 -3.24
C PRO A 44 1.36 18.31 -2.79
N ARG A 45 2.44 19.03 -2.46
CA ARG A 45 3.78 18.51 -2.16
C ARG A 45 4.20 18.62 -0.70
N SER A 46 3.42 19.36 0.09
CA SER A 46 3.63 19.53 1.52
C SER A 46 2.32 19.38 2.27
N LYS A 47 2.41 19.19 3.59
CA LYS A 47 1.22 19.11 4.46
C LYS A 47 0.36 20.37 4.33
N GLU A 48 1.00 21.53 4.22
CA GLU A 48 0.35 22.83 4.06
C GLU A 48 -0.42 22.91 2.73
N GLU A 49 0.16 22.41 1.64
CA GLU A 49 -0.52 22.37 0.34
C GLU A 49 -1.71 21.39 0.36
N PHE A 50 -1.61 20.27 1.09
CA PHE A 50 -2.72 19.33 1.27
C PHE A 50 -3.86 19.94 2.09
N SER A 51 -3.55 20.59 3.20
CA SER A 51 -4.53 21.32 4.00
C SER A 51 -5.21 22.41 3.18
N TYR A 52 -4.44 23.16 2.39
CA TYR A 52 -4.98 24.20 1.51
C TYR A 52 -5.90 23.62 0.43
N LEU A 53 -5.54 22.47 -0.16
CA LEU A 53 -6.40 21.77 -1.11
C LEU A 53 -7.72 21.36 -0.47
N ASP A 54 -7.67 20.79 0.74
CA ASP A 54 -8.87 20.38 1.48
C ASP A 54 -9.78 21.60 1.76
N GLU A 55 -9.23 22.69 2.30
CA GLU A 55 -9.95 23.95 2.56
C GLU A 55 -10.52 24.58 1.27
N SER A 56 -9.81 24.41 0.15
CA SER A 56 -10.25 24.94 -1.14
C SER A 56 -11.39 24.14 -1.75
N LEU A 57 -11.37 22.81 -1.59
CA LEU A 57 -12.39 21.91 -2.11
C LEU A 57 -13.63 21.81 -1.21
N GLN A 58 -13.49 22.07 0.09
CA GLN A 58 -14.58 21.95 1.08
C GLN A 58 -15.94 22.51 0.61
N PRO A 59 -16.09 23.76 0.12
CA PRO A 59 -17.40 24.27 -0.28
C PRO A 59 -18.01 23.52 -1.48
N LEU A 60 -17.18 23.04 -2.41
CA LEU A 60 -17.63 22.25 -3.55
C LEU A 60 -18.08 20.86 -3.09
N LEU A 61 -17.32 20.23 -2.17
CA LEU A 61 -17.63 18.90 -1.66
C LEU A 61 -18.86 18.88 -0.75
N GLU A 62 -19.10 19.95 0.01
CA GLU A 62 -20.33 20.15 0.77
C GLU A 62 -21.56 20.26 -0.15
N THR A 63 -21.43 21.02 -1.24
CA THR A 63 -22.46 21.14 -2.27
C THR A 63 -22.70 19.80 -2.97
N LEU A 64 -21.64 19.04 -3.26
CA LEU A 64 -21.76 17.70 -3.83
C LEU A 64 -22.45 16.74 -2.87
N LEU A 65 -22.10 16.75 -1.58
CA LEU A 65 -22.66 15.84 -0.58
C LEU A 65 -24.18 15.96 -0.49
N THR A 66 -24.70 17.19 -0.58
CA THR A 66 -26.14 17.49 -0.54
C THR A 66 -26.84 17.17 -1.86
N ASN A 67 -26.23 17.51 -3.00
CA ASN A 67 -26.84 17.36 -4.32
C ASN A 67 -26.72 15.95 -4.90
N ASN A 68 -25.70 15.17 -4.54
CA ASN A 68 -25.40 13.88 -5.16
C ASN A 68 -26.51 12.84 -4.94
N ALA A 69 -27.29 12.95 -3.84
CA ALA A 69 -28.49 12.14 -3.64
C ALA A 69 -29.55 12.34 -4.74
N ILE A 70 -29.52 13.49 -5.43
CA ILE A 70 -30.42 13.85 -6.53
C ILE A 70 -29.72 13.65 -7.88
N SER A 71 -28.52 14.20 -8.07
CA SER A 71 -27.84 14.20 -9.38
C SER A 71 -27.15 12.87 -9.73
N GLY A 72 -26.67 12.11 -8.73
CA GLY A 72 -25.91 10.88 -8.96
C GLY A 72 -24.54 11.09 -9.64
N ASN A 73 -24.03 12.33 -9.67
CA ASN A 73 -22.81 12.70 -10.41
C ASN A 73 -21.55 12.00 -9.87
N PHE A 74 -21.48 11.72 -8.58
CA PHE A 74 -20.37 10.94 -8.02
C PHE A 74 -20.38 9.50 -8.56
N GLY A 75 -21.55 8.86 -8.60
CA GLY A 75 -21.71 7.52 -9.19
C GLY A 75 -21.38 7.49 -10.69
N ALA A 76 -21.72 8.56 -11.41
CA ALA A 76 -21.34 8.73 -12.81
C ALA A 76 -19.82 8.86 -12.99
N LEU A 77 -19.14 9.68 -12.17
CA LEU A 77 -17.68 9.81 -12.17
C LEU A 77 -16.99 8.47 -11.89
N VAL A 78 -17.47 7.72 -10.90
CA VAL A 78 -16.96 6.37 -10.63
C VAL A 78 -17.11 5.54 -11.88
N SER A 79 -18.31 5.44 -12.48
CA SER A 79 -18.56 4.67 -13.72
C SER A 79 -17.60 5.05 -14.88
N VAL A 80 -17.33 6.34 -15.07
CA VAL A 80 -16.37 6.83 -16.07
C VAL A 80 -14.96 6.33 -15.78
N PHE A 81 -14.51 6.44 -14.52
CA PHE A 81 -13.22 5.89 -14.10
C PHE A 81 -13.12 4.38 -14.39
N LEU A 82 -14.17 3.60 -14.11
CA LEU A 82 -14.14 2.14 -14.33
C LEU A 82 -14.06 1.77 -15.81
N THR A 83 -14.86 2.45 -16.63
CA THR A 83 -14.89 2.23 -18.07
C THR A 83 -13.49 2.49 -18.64
N ARG A 84 -12.90 3.62 -18.25
CA ARG A 84 -11.53 3.97 -18.65
C ARG A 84 -10.50 2.96 -18.11
N ALA A 85 -10.60 2.58 -16.84
CA ALA A 85 -9.68 1.63 -16.24
C ALA A 85 -9.69 0.24 -16.91
N LEU A 86 -10.83 -0.21 -17.44
CA LEU A 86 -10.93 -1.47 -18.17
C LEU A 86 -10.28 -1.40 -19.55
N GLU A 87 -10.38 -0.25 -20.20
CA GLU A 87 -9.80 0.04 -21.50
C GLU A 87 -8.29 0.31 -21.43
N LEU A 88 -7.72 0.53 -20.23
CA LEU A 88 -6.27 0.75 -20.04
C LEU A 88 -5.41 -0.37 -20.64
N LYS A 89 -5.87 -1.62 -20.59
CA LYS A 89 -5.12 -2.75 -21.17
C LYS A 89 -5.03 -2.65 -22.70
N ALA A 90 -6.08 -2.16 -23.35
CA ALA A 90 -6.10 -1.94 -24.79
C ALA A 90 -5.32 -0.66 -25.13
N SER A 91 -5.42 0.40 -24.34
CA SER A 91 -4.68 1.66 -24.57
C SER A 91 -3.18 1.53 -24.32
N ALA A 92 -2.77 0.64 -23.41
CA ALA A 92 -1.37 0.27 -23.14
C ALA A 92 -0.65 -0.35 -24.33
N GLN A 93 -1.40 -0.87 -25.32
CA GLN A 93 -0.85 -1.39 -26.57
C GLN A 93 -0.68 -0.29 -27.63
N CYS A 94 -1.26 0.89 -27.40
CA CYS A 94 -1.30 2.01 -28.34
C CYS A 94 -0.54 3.27 -27.83
N ASP A 95 0.22 3.18 -26.74
CA ASP A 95 0.99 4.28 -26.12
C ASP A 95 0.22 5.61 -25.90
N ASN A 96 -1.08 5.51 -25.62
CA ASN A 96 -1.96 6.68 -25.44
C ASN A 96 -1.82 7.29 -24.03
N ASN A 97 -0.87 8.20 -23.85
CA ASN A 97 -0.61 8.90 -22.57
C ASN A 97 -1.81 9.71 -22.03
N ILE A 98 -2.64 10.26 -22.92
CA ILE A 98 -3.83 11.06 -22.54
C ILE A 98 -4.84 10.22 -21.77
N PHE A 99 -5.01 8.96 -22.16
CA PHE A 99 -6.00 8.07 -21.57
C PHE A 99 -5.63 7.67 -20.15
N THR A 100 -4.37 7.31 -19.93
CA THR A 100 -3.81 7.02 -18.61
C THR A 100 -3.90 8.23 -17.68
N TRP A 101 -3.60 9.42 -18.21
CA TRP A 101 -3.68 10.67 -17.45
C TRP A 101 -5.10 11.03 -17.03
N GLN A 102 -6.08 10.98 -17.93
CA GLN A 102 -7.49 11.23 -17.58
C GLN A 102 -8.03 10.20 -16.58
N THR A 103 -7.58 8.94 -16.69
CA THR A 103 -7.94 7.87 -15.74
C THR A 103 -7.37 8.15 -14.35
N TYR A 104 -6.12 8.60 -14.29
CA TYR A 104 -5.49 9.04 -13.04
C TYR A 104 -6.24 10.24 -12.42
N ASN A 105 -6.55 11.27 -13.21
CA ASN A 105 -7.27 12.46 -12.74
C ASN A 105 -8.65 12.11 -12.16
N ALA A 106 -9.37 11.16 -12.79
CA ALA A 106 -10.65 10.69 -12.28
C ALA A 106 -10.49 10.02 -10.91
N LEU A 107 -9.47 9.16 -10.76
CA LEU A 107 -9.18 8.49 -9.48
C LEU A 107 -8.78 9.48 -8.39
N PHE A 108 -8.00 10.51 -8.75
CA PHE A 108 -7.61 11.58 -7.83
C PHE A 108 -8.81 12.35 -7.30
N ILE A 109 -9.73 12.76 -8.18
CA ILE A 109 -10.98 13.42 -7.78
C ILE A 109 -11.79 12.51 -6.86
N ILE A 110 -11.91 11.22 -7.22
CA ILE A 110 -12.62 10.23 -6.39
C ILE A 110 -11.99 10.15 -5.00
N ARG A 111 -10.66 10.06 -4.87
CA ARG A 111 -9.99 10.00 -3.57
C ARG A 111 -10.29 11.24 -2.72
N CYS A 112 -10.24 12.44 -3.30
CA CYS A 112 -10.57 13.68 -2.60
C CYS A 112 -12.02 13.70 -2.08
N ILE A 113 -12.98 13.27 -2.92
CA ILE A 113 -14.39 13.18 -2.52
C ILE A 113 -14.59 12.15 -1.40
N VAL A 114 -14.01 10.96 -1.56
CA VAL A 114 -14.12 9.86 -0.58
C VAL A 114 -13.50 10.24 0.76
N LYS A 115 -12.34 10.91 0.74
CA LYS A 115 -11.70 11.44 1.95
C LYS A 115 -12.65 12.35 2.72
N TYR A 116 -13.28 13.30 2.03
CA TYR A 116 -14.25 14.20 2.65
C TYR A 116 -15.47 13.46 3.20
N PHE A 117 -16.06 12.54 2.43
CA PHE A 117 -17.23 11.77 2.88
C PHE A 117 -16.94 10.95 4.15
N ILE A 118 -15.79 10.29 4.23
CA ILE A 118 -15.41 9.47 5.39
C ILE A 118 -15.24 10.30 6.66
N VAL A 119 -14.75 11.53 6.53
CA VAL A 119 -14.55 12.45 7.67
C VAL A 119 -15.86 13.12 8.08
N THR A 120 -16.76 13.39 7.14
CA THR A 120 -17.95 14.23 7.38
C THR A 120 -19.22 13.44 7.71
N VAL A 121 -19.40 12.23 7.18
CA VAL A 121 -20.65 11.46 7.36
C VAL A 121 -20.40 10.04 7.88
N THR A 122 -21.46 9.41 8.41
CA THR A 122 -21.40 8.03 8.88
C THR A 122 -21.15 7.03 7.76
N GLU A 123 -20.60 5.86 8.08
CA GLU A 123 -20.27 4.82 7.10
C GLU A 123 -21.45 4.44 6.19
N ASP A 124 -22.64 4.30 6.76
CA ASP A 124 -23.85 3.98 5.99
C ASP A 124 -24.20 5.08 4.99
N ASN A 125 -23.98 6.34 5.35
CA ASN A 125 -24.21 7.47 4.46
C ASN A 125 -23.12 7.55 3.39
N VAL A 126 -21.86 7.20 3.69
CA VAL A 126 -20.82 7.03 2.65
C VAL A 126 -21.28 5.99 1.63
N VAL A 127 -21.74 4.82 2.08
CA VAL A 127 -22.25 3.77 1.19
C VAL A 127 -23.42 4.28 0.33
N LYS A 128 -24.36 5.03 0.91
CA LYS A 128 -25.48 5.64 0.16
C LYS A 128 -25.01 6.63 -0.91
N GLN A 129 -23.95 7.42 -0.65
CA GLN A 129 -23.43 8.37 -1.66
C GLN A 129 -22.94 7.66 -2.92
N PHE A 130 -22.35 6.47 -2.78
CA PHE A 130 -21.98 5.65 -3.93
C PHE A 130 -23.17 4.95 -4.59
N GLN A 131 -24.22 4.64 -3.83
CA GLN A 131 -25.45 3.99 -4.31
C GLN A 131 -26.51 5.00 -4.80
N ALA A 132 -26.17 6.29 -4.89
CA ALA A 132 -27.07 7.34 -5.31
C ALA A 132 -27.74 7.01 -6.65
N PRO A 133 -28.96 7.52 -6.91
CA PRO A 133 -29.77 7.14 -8.06
C PRO A 133 -28.99 7.28 -9.36
N LEU A 134 -28.76 6.17 -10.05
CA LEU A 134 -28.15 6.16 -11.37
C LEU A 134 -29.22 6.55 -12.41
N LEU A 135 -29.65 7.80 -12.38
CA LEU A 135 -30.78 8.31 -13.18
C LEU A 135 -30.57 8.11 -14.69
N TRP A 136 -29.32 8.11 -15.13
CA TRP A 136 -28.91 7.80 -16.51
C TRP A 136 -29.19 6.34 -16.95
N ILE A 137 -29.49 5.42 -16.01
CA ILE A 137 -29.90 4.05 -16.37
C ILE A 137 -31.35 4.01 -16.88
N ARG A 138 -32.20 4.97 -16.48
CA ARG A 138 -33.61 5.01 -16.93
C ARG A 138 -33.77 5.65 -18.32
N SER A 139 -32.81 6.45 -18.78
CA SER A 139 -32.88 7.17 -20.06
C SER A 139 -32.32 6.38 -21.26
N GLU A 140 -31.63 5.26 -21.05
CA GLU A 140 -31.14 4.42 -22.15
C GLU A 140 -32.27 3.46 -22.62
N LYS A 141 -32.79 3.67 -23.84
CA LYS A 141 -33.71 2.70 -24.49
C LYS A 141 -33.04 1.32 -24.56
N PRO A 142 -33.77 0.21 -24.34
CA PRO A 142 -33.21 -1.12 -24.52
C PRO A 142 -32.75 -1.29 -25.98
N PHE A 143 -31.44 -1.44 -26.19
CA PHE A 143 -30.87 -1.71 -27.52
C PHE A 143 -31.22 -3.13 -27.93
N VAL A 144 -31.96 -3.28 -29.04
CA VAL A 144 -32.37 -4.58 -29.60
C VAL A 144 -31.13 -5.29 -30.17
N ILE A 145 -30.84 -6.49 -29.66
CA ILE A 145 -29.77 -7.35 -30.18
C ILE A 145 -30.22 -7.89 -31.53
N VAL A 146 -29.67 -7.37 -32.63
CA VAL A 146 -29.74 -8.04 -33.92
C VAL A 146 -28.74 -9.20 -33.88
N LYS A 147 -29.23 -10.43 -33.71
CA LYS A 147 -28.42 -11.64 -33.91
C LYS A 147 -28.15 -11.78 -35.41
N GLN A 148 -26.92 -11.54 -35.86
CA GLN A 148 -26.46 -12.06 -37.15
C GLN A 148 -25.62 -13.32 -36.96
N THR A 149 -25.99 -14.33 -37.74
CA THR A 149 -25.42 -15.67 -37.84
C THR A 149 -23.95 -15.63 -38.27
N LYS A 150 -23.16 -16.53 -37.66
CA LYS A 150 -21.74 -16.73 -37.92
C LYS A 150 -21.48 -17.04 -39.40
N SER A 151 -20.69 -16.20 -40.06
CA SER A 151 -19.83 -16.64 -41.16
C SER A 151 -18.54 -15.81 -41.16
N ASN A 152 -17.43 -16.53 -41.05
CA ASN A 152 -16.02 -16.17 -41.27
C ASN A 152 -15.73 -14.71 -41.62
N LEU A 153 -15.05 -13.97 -40.71
CA LEU A 153 -14.50 -12.65 -40.99
C LEU A 153 -13.02 -12.58 -40.65
N SER A 154 -12.24 -12.24 -41.68
CA SER A 154 -10.94 -11.60 -41.60
C SER A 154 -11.03 -10.30 -40.80
N PHE A 155 -9.97 -9.99 -40.05
CA PHE A 155 -9.89 -8.79 -39.21
C PHE A 155 -9.93 -7.52 -40.05
N THR A 156 -11.00 -6.73 -39.92
CA THR A 156 -11.10 -5.36 -40.44
C THR A 156 -11.40 -4.40 -39.26
N PRO A 157 -11.17 -3.08 -39.39
CA PRO A 157 -11.40 -2.13 -38.31
C PRO A 157 -12.83 -2.13 -37.76
N SER A 158 -13.82 -2.51 -38.56
CA SER A 158 -15.22 -2.61 -38.13
C SER A 158 -15.48 -3.80 -37.20
N SER A 159 -14.76 -4.93 -37.36
CA SER A 159 -14.88 -6.08 -36.48
C SER A 159 -14.27 -5.82 -35.10
N PHE A 160 -13.23 -4.98 -35.02
CA PHE A 160 -12.65 -4.51 -33.75
C PHE A 160 -13.60 -3.58 -32.99
N PHE A 161 -14.26 -2.66 -33.69
CA PHE A 161 -15.26 -1.76 -33.12
C PHE A 161 -16.48 -2.55 -32.57
N HIS A 162 -16.93 -3.58 -33.29
CA HIS A 162 -18.04 -4.43 -32.86
C HIS A 162 -17.69 -5.34 -31.67
N PHE A 163 -16.43 -5.82 -31.59
CA PHE A 163 -15.90 -6.54 -30.43
C PHE A 163 -15.85 -5.65 -29.18
N ILE A 164 -15.32 -4.42 -29.31
CA ILE A 164 -15.31 -3.42 -28.24
C ILE A 164 -16.72 -3.05 -27.79
N CYS A 165 -17.70 -2.89 -28.69
CA CYS A 165 -19.09 -2.62 -28.32
C CYS A 165 -19.74 -3.78 -27.56
N GLY A 166 -19.53 -5.04 -27.98
CA GLY A 166 -20.07 -6.22 -27.30
C GLY A 166 -19.45 -6.46 -25.93
N GLU A 167 -18.16 -6.16 -25.77
CA GLU A 167 -17.43 -6.21 -24.50
C GLU A 167 -17.87 -5.04 -23.59
N SER A 168 -18.05 -3.84 -24.15
CA SER A 168 -18.55 -2.63 -23.46
C SER A 168 -19.92 -2.84 -22.82
N ILE A 169 -20.85 -3.59 -23.44
CA ILE A 169 -22.17 -3.88 -22.87
C ILE A 169 -22.07 -4.85 -21.67
N ARG A 170 -21.26 -5.91 -21.77
CA ARG A 170 -21.02 -6.84 -20.64
C ARG A 170 -20.28 -6.14 -19.50
N ILE A 171 -19.33 -5.28 -19.84
CA ILE A 171 -18.59 -4.42 -18.93
C ILE A 171 -19.53 -3.46 -18.22
N ARG A 172 -20.41 -2.75 -18.94
CA ARG A 172 -21.41 -1.83 -18.37
C ARG A 172 -22.36 -2.54 -17.41
N LYS A 173 -22.87 -3.72 -17.78
CA LYS A 173 -23.71 -4.54 -16.90
C LYS A 173 -22.95 -4.98 -15.64
N CYS A 174 -21.71 -5.43 -15.78
CA CYS A 174 -20.83 -5.77 -14.66
C CYS A 174 -20.54 -4.56 -13.76
N ILE A 175 -20.28 -3.38 -14.32
CA ILE A 175 -20.07 -2.12 -13.61
C ILE A 175 -21.31 -1.75 -12.81
N ILE A 176 -22.49 -1.75 -13.45
CA ILE A 176 -23.76 -1.40 -12.81
C ILE A 176 -24.11 -2.41 -11.70
N ASP A 177 -23.93 -3.71 -11.95
CA ASP A 177 -24.20 -4.76 -10.96
C ASP A 177 -23.22 -4.67 -9.77
N ASN A 178 -21.96 -4.28 -10.00
CA ASN A 178 -20.96 -4.10 -8.93
C ASN A 178 -21.14 -2.78 -8.16
N LEU A 179 -21.50 -1.68 -8.83
CA LEU A 179 -21.86 -0.40 -8.20
C LEU A 179 -23.08 -0.56 -7.28
N ARG A 180 -24.05 -1.38 -7.67
CA ARG A 180 -25.23 -1.71 -6.86
C ARG A 180 -24.92 -2.68 -5.72
N ALA A 181 -24.01 -3.64 -5.91
CA ALA A 181 -23.72 -4.68 -4.92
C ALA A 181 -22.82 -4.20 -3.76
N SER A 182 -21.69 -3.56 -4.05
CA SER A 182 -21.00 -2.71 -3.08
C SER A 182 -19.93 -1.87 -3.81
N PRO A 183 -19.90 -0.55 -3.60
CA PRO A 183 -19.03 0.38 -4.33
C PRO A 183 -17.53 0.07 -4.18
N ILE A 184 -17.16 -0.63 -3.13
CA ILE A 184 -15.78 -0.95 -2.77
C ILE A 184 -15.26 -2.16 -3.58
N HIS A 185 -16.17 -3.06 -3.97
CA HIS A 185 -15.84 -4.20 -4.86
C HIS A 185 -15.27 -3.72 -6.18
N VAL A 186 -15.80 -2.61 -6.67
CA VAL A 186 -15.42 -1.99 -7.93
C VAL A 186 -13.99 -1.45 -7.88
N PHE A 187 -13.61 -0.75 -6.80
CA PHE A 187 -12.23 -0.29 -6.60
C PHE A 187 -11.30 -1.48 -6.45
N HIS A 188 -11.61 -2.42 -5.56
CA HIS A 188 -10.76 -3.59 -5.32
C HIS A 188 -10.54 -4.45 -6.58
N PHE A 189 -11.60 -4.73 -7.34
CA PHE A 189 -11.55 -5.53 -8.57
C PHE A 189 -10.64 -4.90 -9.65
N LEU A 190 -10.72 -3.59 -9.84
CA LEU A 190 -9.88 -2.88 -10.82
C LEU A 190 -8.46 -2.65 -10.31
N HIS A 191 -8.24 -2.51 -9.01
CA HIS A 191 -6.89 -2.48 -8.48
C HIS A 191 -6.20 -3.82 -8.75
N VAL A 192 -6.85 -4.95 -8.45
CA VAL A 192 -6.29 -6.27 -8.75
C VAL A 192 -5.99 -6.44 -10.24
N ARG A 193 -6.87 -5.95 -11.12
CA ARG A 193 -6.72 -6.08 -12.58
C ARG A 193 -5.67 -5.14 -13.17
N SER A 194 -5.59 -3.90 -12.68
CA SER A 194 -4.56 -2.94 -13.08
C SER A 194 -3.19 -3.38 -12.59
N PHE A 195 -3.06 -3.86 -11.34
CA PHE A 195 -1.77 -4.26 -10.75
C PHE A 195 -1.10 -5.44 -11.48
N LEU A 196 -1.85 -6.24 -12.23
CA LEU A 196 -1.30 -7.29 -13.09
C LEU A 196 -0.41 -6.73 -14.23
N TYR A 197 -0.49 -5.43 -14.52
CA TYR A 197 0.22 -4.76 -15.61
C TYR A 197 0.90 -3.46 -15.15
N CYS A 198 1.66 -3.50 -14.05
CA CYS A 198 2.50 -2.37 -13.64
C CYS A 198 3.60 -2.15 -14.69
N ARG A 199 3.47 -1.07 -15.47
CA ARG A 199 4.49 -0.53 -16.40
C ARG A 199 4.81 0.90 -15.98
N ASP A 200 5.92 1.44 -16.46
CA ASP A 200 6.40 2.78 -16.09
C ASP A 200 5.32 3.87 -16.26
N PHE A 201 4.53 3.81 -17.32
CA PHE A 201 3.47 4.79 -17.58
C PHE A 201 2.22 4.65 -16.68
N THR A 202 2.00 3.48 -16.05
CA THR A 202 0.87 3.27 -15.11
C THR A 202 1.26 3.45 -13.66
N TYR A 203 2.54 3.69 -13.35
CA TYR A 203 3.06 3.82 -11.99
C TYR A 203 2.24 4.82 -11.14
N ALA A 204 1.94 6.00 -11.70
CA ALA A 204 1.12 7.04 -11.07
C ALA A 204 -0.24 6.54 -10.62
N LEU A 205 -0.89 5.79 -11.52
CA LEU A 205 -2.22 5.25 -11.30
C LEU A 205 -2.20 4.20 -10.21
N HIS A 206 -1.15 3.37 -10.13
CA HIS A 206 -0.99 2.40 -9.05
C HIS A 206 -0.83 3.07 -7.68
N VAL A 207 -0.02 4.11 -7.59
CA VAL A 207 0.15 4.87 -6.33
C VAL A 207 -1.19 5.46 -5.88
N GLU A 208 -1.91 6.13 -6.80
CA GLU A 208 -3.19 6.76 -6.49
C GLU A 208 -4.27 5.74 -6.12
N ALA A 209 -4.21 4.57 -6.74
CA ALA A 209 -5.03 3.42 -6.42
C ALA A 209 -4.79 2.95 -4.97
N VAL A 210 -3.54 2.64 -4.60
CA VAL A 210 -3.19 2.28 -3.20
C VAL A 210 -3.70 3.32 -2.21
N ASN A 211 -3.46 4.60 -2.48
CA ASN A 211 -3.89 5.70 -1.62
C ASN A 211 -5.41 5.78 -1.48
N THR A 212 -6.16 5.51 -2.55
CA THR A 212 -7.63 5.53 -2.51
C THR A 212 -8.16 4.43 -1.59
N ILE A 213 -7.57 3.23 -1.61
CA ILE A 213 -7.96 2.15 -0.68
C ILE A 213 -7.54 2.48 0.76
N LEU A 214 -6.34 3.04 0.97
CA LEU A 214 -5.91 3.47 2.30
C LEU A 214 -6.87 4.50 2.90
N VAL A 215 -7.31 5.49 2.10
CA VAL A 215 -8.32 6.46 2.52
C VAL A 215 -9.67 5.79 2.83
N LEU A 216 -10.10 4.80 2.04
CA LEU A 216 -11.31 4.03 2.35
C LEU A 216 -11.20 3.27 3.68
N LEU A 217 -10.04 2.66 3.95
CA LEU A 217 -9.79 1.87 5.15
C LEU A 217 -9.57 2.73 6.41
N SER A 218 -9.20 4.01 6.25
CA SER A 218 -9.03 4.94 7.38
C SER A 218 -10.35 5.35 8.04
N VAL A 219 -11.50 4.89 7.52
CA VAL A 219 -12.82 5.10 8.13
C VAL A 219 -12.89 4.73 9.61
N GLN A 220 -12.09 3.76 10.05
CA GLN A 220 -12.02 3.36 11.46
C GLN A 220 -11.48 4.46 12.39
N MET A 221 -10.75 5.46 11.86
CA MET A 221 -10.30 6.61 12.64
C MET A 221 -11.45 7.57 12.99
N PHE A 222 -12.53 7.53 12.22
CA PHE A 222 -13.68 8.46 12.34
C PHE A 222 -14.96 7.76 12.78
N SER A 223 -14.97 6.42 12.79
CA SER A 223 -16.11 5.60 13.17
C SER A 223 -15.91 4.99 14.56
N SER A 224 -16.96 5.03 15.39
CA SER A 224 -17.01 4.33 16.67
C SER A 224 -17.37 2.84 16.52
N ILE A 225 -17.68 2.39 15.29
CA ILE A 225 -18.07 1.01 15.00
C ILE A 225 -16.81 0.13 14.95
N PRO A 226 -16.78 -1.03 15.62
CA PRO A 226 -15.69 -1.98 15.49
C PRO A 226 -15.47 -2.40 14.03
N ALA A 227 -14.21 -2.52 13.59
CA ALA A 227 -13.85 -2.84 12.20
C ALA A 227 -14.58 -4.07 11.63
N ALA A 228 -14.80 -5.09 12.46
CA ALA A 228 -15.50 -6.32 12.05
C ALA A 228 -16.97 -6.08 11.65
N LYS A 229 -17.59 -5.01 12.15
CA LYS A 229 -18.98 -4.62 11.86
C LYS A 229 -19.08 -3.58 10.74
N SER A 230 -17.99 -2.89 10.40
CA SER A 230 -17.96 -1.86 9.36
C SER A 230 -18.41 -2.43 8.00
N PRO A 231 -19.38 -1.81 7.30
CA PRO A 231 -19.78 -2.22 5.96
C PRO A 231 -18.62 -2.09 4.94
N ILE A 232 -17.70 -1.15 5.17
CA ILE A 232 -16.53 -0.95 4.31
C ILE A 232 -15.54 -2.11 4.45
N TYR A 233 -15.17 -2.45 5.69
CA TYR A 233 -14.28 -3.59 5.95
C TYR A 233 -14.92 -4.92 5.54
N LYS A 234 -16.21 -5.13 5.80
CA LYS A 234 -16.94 -6.33 5.34
C LYS A 234 -16.90 -6.45 3.82
N SER A 235 -17.07 -5.35 3.09
CA SER A 235 -17.00 -5.36 1.62
C SER A 235 -15.62 -5.77 1.08
N ILE A 236 -14.53 -5.44 1.79
CA ILE A 236 -13.15 -5.76 1.36
C ILE A 236 -12.73 -7.16 1.80
N LEU A 237 -13.09 -7.56 3.02
CA LEU A 237 -12.68 -8.81 3.64
C LEU A 237 -13.59 -10.00 3.28
N GLN A 238 -14.83 -9.75 2.86
CA GLN A 238 -15.82 -10.78 2.55
C GLN A 238 -16.37 -10.63 1.13
N GLY A 239 -17.11 -11.63 0.64
CA GLY A 239 -17.84 -11.54 -0.63
C GLY A 239 -16.99 -11.73 -1.88
N LYS A 240 -17.17 -10.88 -2.89
CA LYS A 240 -16.45 -11.03 -4.18
C LYS A 240 -15.00 -10.53 -4.09
N CYS A 241 -14.70 -9.59 -3.19
CA CYS A 241 -13.33 -9.10 -2.96
C CYS A 241 -12.42 -10.19 -2.41
N SER A 242 -12.91 -11.05 -1.51
CA SER A 242 -12.10 -12.11 -0.91
C SER A 242 -11.56 -13.11 -1.93
N ILE A 243 -12.20 -13.27 -3.09
CA ILE A 243 -11.72 -14.11 -4.20
C ILE A 243 -10.38 -13.58 -4.74
N HIS A 244 -10.23 -12.25 -4.76
CA HIS A 244 -9.05 -11.58 -5.29
C HIS A 244 -7.97 -11.34 -4.23
N ALA A 245 -8.25 -11.60 -2.95
CA ALA A 245 -7.33 -11.33 -1.85
C ALA A 245 -5.95 -11.97 -2.05
N LEU A 246 -5.90 -13.22 -2.52
CA LEU A 246 -4.65 -13.93 -2.80
C LEU A 246 -3.80 -13.20 -3.85
N LEU A 247 -4.41 -12.81 -4.97
CA LEU A 247 -3.71 -12.09 -6.03
C LEU A 247 -3.34 -10.67 -5.60
N PHE A 248 -4.20 -10.00 -4.84
CA PHE A 248 -3.93 -8.66 -4.34
C PHE A 248 -2.74 -8.64 -3.37
N THR A 249 -2.75 -9.54 -2.38
CA THR A 249 -1.63 -9.72 -1.44
C THR A 249 -0.34 -10.02 -2.19
N LYS A 250 -0.39 -10.90 -3.20
CA LYS A 250 0.77 -11.17 -4.07
C LYS A 250 1.28 -9.89 -4.73
N SER A 251 0.41 -9.11 -5.37
CA SER A 251 0.81 -7.91 -6.08
C SER A 251 1.39 -6.83 -5.17
N LEU A 252 0.79 -6.60 -3.99
CA LEU A 252 1.32 -5.64 -3.02
C LEU A 252 2.70 -6.05 -2.50
N LEU A 253 2.86 -7.33 -2.18
CA LEU A 253 4.14 -7.86 -1.71
C LEU A 253 5.18 -7.86 -2.84
N GLN A 254 4.79 -8.14 -4.07
CA GLN A 254 5.67 -8.04 -5.24
C GLN A 254 6.14 -6.60 -5.49
N ASN A 255 5.27 -5.60 -5.35
CA ASN A 255 5.66 -4.19 -5.46
C ASN A 255 6.67 -3.81 -4.36
N PHE A 256 6.45 -4.30 -3.13
CA PHE A 256 7.40 -4.13 -2.05
C PHE A 256 8.76 -4.75 -2.40
N VAL A 257 8.79 -5.97 -2.92
CA VAL A 257 10.05 -6.65 -3.29
C VAL A 257 10.78 -5.97 -4.46
N ARG A 258 10.05 -5.45 -5.45
CA ARG A 258 10.66 -4.83 -6.64
C ARG A 258 11.38 -3.54 -6.34
N GLN A 259 10.90 -2.75 -5.38
CA GLN A 259 11.46 -1.42 -5.05
C GLN A 259 11.62 -0.55 -6.32
N ASP A 260 10.65 -0.63 -7.24
CA ASP A 260 10.68 0.12 -8.49
C ASP A 260 10.70 1.63 -8.18
N LYS A 261 11.70 2.32 -8.73
CA LYS A 261 11.83 3.77 -8.59
C LYS A 261 10.79 4.48 -9.47
N CYS A 262 10.40 5.68 -9.06
CA CYS A 262 9.60 6.56 -9.89
C CYS A 262 10.29 6.77 -11.27
N PRO A 263 9.63 6.48 -12.42
CA PRO A 263 10.26 6.59 -13.74
C PRO A 263 10.77 8.01 -14.08
N ASN A 264 11.90 8.10 -14.78
CA ASN A 264 12.56 9.37 -15.15
C ASN A 264 11.75 10.28 -16.10
N SER A 265 10.77 9.74 -16.83
CA SER A 265 9.79 10.51 -17.61
C SER A 265 9.01 11.51 -16.75
N TYR A 266 9.04 11.34 -15.43
CA TYR A 266 8.47 12.22 -14.42
C TYR A 266 9.49 13.17 -13.79
N HIS A 267 10.78 13.12 -14.16
CA HIS A 267 11.84 13.97 -13.59
C HIS A 267 12.20 15.15 -14.49
N HIS A 268 12.09 15.02 -15.83
CA HIS A 268 12.42 16.08 -16.77
C HIS A 268 11.20 16.56 -17.57
N SER A 269 10.56 17.60 -17.07
CA SER A 269 9.71 18.48 -17.87
C SER A 269 9.96 19.91 -17.42
N GLU A 270 11.01 20.53 -17.95
CA GLU A 270 11.23 21.99 -17.85
C GLU A 270 10.10 22.81 -18.50
N SER A 271 9.14 22.14 -19.15
CA SER A 271 7.84 22.68 -19.49
C SER A 271 6.75 21.71 -18.99
N GLY A 272 6.06 22.06 -17.90
CA GLY A 272 4.88 21.31 -17.43
C GLY A 272 5.14 20.31 -16.31
N GLY A 273 5.42 20.83 -15.11
CA GLY A 273 5.61 20.12 -13.83
C GLY A 273 4.99 18.73 -13.68
N SER A 274 5.85 17.76 -13.45
CA SER A 274 5.51 16.40 -13.10
C SER A 274 4.76 16.28 -11.77
N ILE A 275 3.70 15.48 -11.84
CA ILE A 275 2.61 15.29 -10.88
C ILE A 275 3.03 14.35 -9.73
N ILE A 276 3.98 13.44 -9.91
CA ILE A 276 4.06 12.27 -9.00
C ILE A 276 5.13 12.42 -7.91
N ILE A 277 6.22 13.13 -8.19
CA ILE A 277 7.30 13.39 -7.20
C ILE A 277 6.77 14.26 -6.04
N GLY A 278 5.79 15.13 -6.32
CA GLY A 278 5.13 15.94 -5.31
C GLY A 278 4.28 15.14 -4.32
N LEU A 279 3.53 14.15 -4.82
CA LEU A 279 2.66 13.30 -3.99
C LEU A 279 3.46 12.47 -3.01
N ALA A 280 4.61 11.95 -3.45
CA ALA A 280 5.54 11.16 -2.65
C ALA A 280 6.01 11.89 -1.38
N SER A 281 6.51 13.12 -1.53
CA SER A 281 7.11 13.90 -0.45
C SER A 281 6.07 14.52 0.49
N GLY A 282 4.93 14.96 -0.05
CA GLY A 282 3.88 15.60 0.75
C GLY A 282 3.05 14.62 1.56
N LEU A 283 2.70 13.47 0.97
CA LEU A 283 1.89 12.45 1.64
C LEU A 283 2.65 11.77 2.79
N TRP A 284 3.97 11.58 2.65
CA TRP A 284 4.79 10.99 3.70
C TRP A 284 4.79 11.82 4.98
N ASN A 285 4.95 13.15 4.86
CA ASN A 285 4.94 14.07 6.01
C ASN A 285 3.57 14.14 6.72
N VAL A 286 2.48 13.88 5.98
CA VAL A 286 1.11 13.85 6.52
C VAL A 286 0.80 12.51 7.20
N LEU A 287 1.15 11.38 6.56
CA LEU A 287 0.89 10.04 7.09
C LEU A 287 1.76 9.68 8.31
N THR A 288 2.94 10.30 8.44
CA THR A 288 3.82 10.13 9.60
C THR A 288 3.48 11.08 10.77
N LEU A 289 2.37 11.83 10.71
CA LEU A 289 1.91 12.76 11.76
C LEU A 289 2.97 13.81 12.20
N GLY A 290 4.03 14.03 11.41
CA GLY A 290 5.13 14.95 11.76
C GLY A 290 6.21 14.36 12.67
N TYR A 291 6.27 13.04 12.86
CA TYR A 291 7.32 12.37 13.64
C TYR A 291 8.66 12.17 12.89
N GLY A 292 8.72 12.52 11.60
CA GLY A 292 9.94 12.39 10.78
C GLY A 292 10.86 13.61 10.86
N LYS A 293 11.49 13.86 12.01
CA LYS A 293 12.75 14.62 12.06
C LYS A 293 13.88 13.60 12.16
N GLU A 294 14.47 13.20 11.03
CA GLU A 294 15.91 12.89 10.89
C GLU A 294 16.32 12.34 9.51
N GLN A 295 17.50 12.82 9.08
CA GLN A 295 18.46 12.34 8.06
C GLN A 295 18.10 12.44 6.55
N ASP A 296 18.85 13.32 5.85
CA ASP A 296 18.70 13.72 4.45
C ASP A 296 18.97 12.62 3.40
N GLU A 297 19.64 11.52 3.75
CA GLU A 297 19.94 10.40 2.82
C GLU A 297 18.87 9.29 2.78
N GLU A 298 18.19 9.03 3.89
CA GLU A 298 17.14 8.02 3.97
C GLU A 298 15.81 8.55 3.43
N SER A 299 15.53 9.83 3.69
CA SER A 299 14.40 10.53 3.11
C SER A 299 14.46 10.62 1.58
N THR A 300 15.65 10.61 0.97
CA THR A 300 15.83 10.62 -0.50
C THR A 300 15.56 9.24 -1.10
N ARG A 301 16.08 8.15 -0.52
CA ARG A 301 15.76 6.78 -0.98
C ARG A 301 14.27 6.43 -0.84
N LEU A 302 13.63 6.87 0.25
CA LEU A 302 12.20 6.66 0.51
C LEU A 302 11.29 7.49 -0.42
N LYS A 303 11.76 8.65 -0.88
CA LYS A 303 11.08 9.42 -1.93
C LYS A 303 11.12 8.73 -3.29
N GLU A 304 12.08 7.85 -3.54
CA GLU A 304 12.25 7.18 -4.84
C GLU A 304 11.30 5.97 -5.01
N THR A 305 10.99 5.19 -3.96
CA THR A 305 10.22 3.92 -4.06
C THR A 305 8.80 3.97 -3.45
N VAL A 306 8.07 5.07 -3.73
CA VAL A 306 6.74 5.38 -3.18
C VAL A 306 5.74 4.23 -3.28
N LEU A 307 5.66 3.59 -4.45
CA LEU A 307 4.70 2.51 -4.68
C LEU A 307 4.97 1.31 -3.78
N ALA A 308 6.24 0.97 -3.58
CA ALA A 308 6.64 -0.14 -2.71
C ALA A 308 6.21 0.12 -1.27
N GLN A 309 6.46 1.33 -0.77
CA GLN A 309 6.13 1.71 0.60
C GLN A 309 4.63 1.80 0.85
N GLN A 310 3.88 2.44 -0.05
CA GLN A 310 2.42 2.52 0.06
C GLN A 310 1.79 1.13 -0.07
N SER A 311 2.33 0.26 -0.93
CA SER A 311 1.85 -1.12 -1.05
C SER A 311 2.08 -1.92 0.24
N LEU A 312 3.23 -1.71 0.91
CA LEU A 312 3.51 -2.30 2.21
C LEU A 312 2.53 -1.80 3.28
N LEU A 313 2.30 -0.49 3.36
CA LEU A 313 1.32 0.10 4.27
C LEU A 313 -0.07 -0.53 4.09
N LEU A 314 -0.56 -0.56 2.86
CA LEU A 314 -1.86 -1.14 2.56
C LEU A 314 -1.91 -2.62 2.92
N LEU A 315 -0.87 -3.39 2.62
CA LEU A 315 -0.77 -4.79 3.00
C LEU A 315 -0.87 -4.97 4.52
N LEU A 316 -0.14 -4.16 5.30
CA LEU A 316 -0.15 -4.23 6.75
C LEU A 316 -1.52 -3.87 7.34
N VAL A 317 -2.21 -2.85 6.81
CA VAL A 317 -3.59 -2.52 7.22
C VAL A 317 -4.53 -3.70 6.90
N LEU A 318 -4.45 -4.26 5.69
CA LEU A 318 -5.33 -5.37 5.31
C LEU A 318 -5.12 -6.63 6.16
N VAL A 319 -3.88 -6.91 6.58
CA VAL A 319 -3.54 -8.14 7.32
C VAL A 319 -3.84 -8.02 8.82
N ASN A 320 -3.70 -6.82 9.40
CA ASN A 320 -3.81 -6.62 10.85
C ASN A 320 -5.21 -6.28 11.34
N HIS A 321 -6.14 -5.91 10.46
CA HIS A 321 -7.53 -5.64 10.85
C HIS A 321 -8.39 -6.92 10.92
N CYS A 322 -9.42 -6.89 11.78
CA CYS A 322 -10.40 -7.96 11.98
C CYS A 322 -9.78 -9.33 12.35
N THR A 323 -8.72 -9.33 13.15
CA THR A 323 -7.91 -10.54 13.44
C THR A 323 -8.43 -11.43 14.57
N ASN A 324 -9.27 -10.88 15.46
CA ASN A 324 -9.72 -11.54 16.68
C ASN A 324 -11.18 -12.02 16.63
N ASP A 325 -11.91 -11.74 15.54
CA ASP A 325 -13.31 -12.13 15.40
C ASP A 325 -13.41 -13.51 14.73
N LYS A 326 -13.90 -14.52 15.47
CA LYS A 326 -14.11 -15.87 14.94
C LYS A 326 -15.10 -15.91 13.77
N ALA A 327 -15.96 -14.90 13.63
CA ALA A 327 -16.94 -14.81 12.55
C ALA A 327 -16.34 -14.29 11.24
N VAL A 328 -15.17 -13.63 11.26
CA VAL A 328 -14.56 -13.00 10.07
C VAL A 328 -13.17 -13.58 9.82
N CYS A 329 -13.07 -14.50 8.86
CA CYS A 329 -11.76 -14.95 8.39
C CYS A 329 -11.14 -13.89 7.49
N ASN A 330 -10.00 -13.31 7.88
CA ASN A 330 -9.28 -12.35 7.06
C ASN A 330 -8.51 -13.07 5.93
N PRO A 331 -8.94 -12.93 4.65
CA PRO A 331 -8.35 -13.68 3.53
C PRO A 331 -6.95 -13.16 3.16
N TYR A 332 -6.66 -11.87 3.36
CA TYR A 332 -5.34 -11.28 3.10
C TYR A 332 -4.29 -11.78 4.09
N LYS A 333 -4.69 -11.89 5.37
CA LYS A 333 -3.86 -12.50 6.43
C LYS A 333 -3.55 -13.96 6.11
N LYS A 334 -4.55 -14.74 5.69
CA LYS A 334 -4.35 -16.13 5.27
C LYS A 334 -3.40 -16.21 4.06
N ALA A 335 -3.57 -15.34 3.06
CA ALA A 335 -2.71 -15.29 1.88
C ALA A 335 -1.25 -14.94 2.23
N LEU A 336 -1.02 -13.98 3.13
CA LEU A 336 0.34 -13.59 3.55
C LEU A 336 1.07 -14.72 4.32
N PHE A 337 0.36 -15.56 5.05
CA PHE A 337 1.00 -16.63 5.83
C PHE A 337 1.06 -17.99 5.12
N SER A 338 0.48 -18.09 3.93
CA SER A 338 0.45 -19.34 3.15
C SER A 338 1.27 -19.29 1.85
N PHE A 339 1.89 -18.17 1.50
CA PHE A 339 2.67 -18.09 0.25
C PHE A 339 3.95 -18.94 0.32
N VAL A 340 4.31 -19.50 -0.82
CA VAL A 340 5.44 -20.44 -0.96
C VAL A 340 6.54 -19.86 -1.84
N ASN A 341 7.74 -20.41 -1.70
CA ASN A 341 8.86 -19.99 -2.53
C ASN A 341 8.59 -20.32 -4.01
N SER A 342 8.86 -19.38 -4.91
CA SER A 342 8.70 -19.59 -6.36
C SER A 342 9.63 -20.67 -6.91
N GLN A 343 10.76 -20.89 -6.24
CA GLN A 343 11.76 -21.89 -6.61
C GLN A 343 11.46 -23.27 -6.01
N ALA A 344 10.50 -23.38 -5.08
CA ALA A 344 10.09 -24.65 -4.51
C ALA A 344 9.07 -25.37 -5.42
N GLY A 345 9.38 -26.61 -5.78
CA GLY A 345 8.58 -27.47 -6.65
C GLY A 345 7.33 -28.09 -6.01
N SER A 346 6.79 -27.52 -4.94
CA SER A 346 5.67 -28.15 -4.21
C SER A 346 4.32 -27.98 -4.91
N VAL A 347 3.55 -29.07 -4.92
CA VAL A 347 2.12 -29.14 -5.23
C VAL A 347 1.38 -29.12 -3.89
N GLU A 348 0.99 -27.94 -3.42
CA GLU A 348 0.26 -27.81 -2.15
C GLU A 348 -1.25 -27.77 -2.37
N ALA A 349 -2.00 -28.39 -1.45
CA ALA A 349 -3.46 -28.48 -1.48
C ALA A 349 -4.17 -27.16 -1.09
N ILE A 350 -3.43 -26.20 -0.52
CA ILE A 350 -3.97 -24.90 -0.08
C ILE A 350 -3.76 -23.87 -1.20
N PRO A 351 -4.78 -23.06 -1.56
CA PRO A 351 -4.58 -21.99 -2.52
C PRO A 351 -3.56 -20.98 -1.96
N SER A 352 -2.35 -21.00 -2.51
CA SER A 352 -1.24 -20.11 -2.18
C SER A 352 -0.66 -19.47 -3.44
N PHE A 353 -0.03 -18.30 -3.29
CA PHE A 353 0.77 -17.73 -4.37
C PHE A 353 2.25 -18.03 -4.18
N LYS A 354 2.99 -17.96 -5.29
CA LYS A 354 4.44 -18.12 -5.34
C LYS A 354 5.15 -16.77 -5.36
N LEU A 355 6.18 -16.60 -4.54
CA LEU A 355 7.07 -15.43 -4.49
C LEU A 355 8.52 -15.88 -4.27
N ASP A 356 9.47 -15.17 -4.86
CA ASP A 356 10.90 -15.43 -4.66
C ASP A 356 11.32 -15.01 -3.25
N TYR A 357 11.67 -15.99 -2.42
CA TYR A 357 12.10 -15.75 -1.04
C TYR A 357 13.44 -15.02 -0.96
N GLY A 358 14.35 -15.23 -1.93
CA GLY A 358 15.66 -14.56 -1.97
C GLY A 358 15.50 -13.07 -2.15
N LYS A 359 14.73 -12.65 -3.17
CA LYS A 359 14.46 -11.23 -3.38
C LYS A 359 13.75 -10.59 -2.19
N LEU A 360 12.77 -11.28 -1.60
CA LEU A 360 12.08 -10.78 -0.41
C LEU A 360 13.04 -10.60 0.76
N TYR A 361 13.91 -11.56 1.02
CA TYR A 361 14.92 -11.50 2.07
C TYR A 361 15.88 -10.32 1.88
N ASP A 362 16.41 -10.15 0.67
CA ASP A 362 17.33 -9.05 0.35
C ASP A 362 16.65 -7.69 0.55
N THR A 363 15.41 -7.53 0.08
CA THR A 363 14.63 -6.29 0.29
C THR A 363 14.37 -6.00 1.77
N LEU A 364 14.02 -7.02 2.56
CA LEU A 364 13.81 -6.87 4.01
C LEU A 364 15.11 -6.39 4.68
N CYS A 365 16.25 -7.01 4.39
CA CYS A 365 17.55 -6.62 4.96
C CYS A 365 17.89 -5.15 4.66
N VAL A 366 17.63 -4.69 3.43
CA VAL A 366 17.93 -3.31 3.01
C VAL A 366 16.98 -2.28 3.64
N THR A 367 15.72 -2.63 3.87
CA THR A 367 14.67 -1.68 4.28
C THR A 367 14.30 -1.75 5.77
N LEU A 368 15.07 -2.50 6.57
CA LEU A 368 14.75 -2.86 7.96
C LEU A 368 14.71 -1.69 8.95
N ASN A 369 15.32 -0.55 8.63
CA ASN A 369 15.27 0.66 9.47
C ASN A 369 13.86 1.27 9.56
N ASN A 370 12.94 0.89 8.66
CA ASN A 370 11.55 1.33 8.69
C ASN A 370 10.70 0.42 9.59
N ASP A 371 9.93 1.02 10.49
CA ASP A 371 8.98 0.34 11.39
C ASP A 371 8.06 -0.66 10.66
N GLN A 372 7.58 -0.26 9.48
CA GLN A 372 6.66 -1.05 8.66
C GLN A 372 7.32 -2.33 8.11
N THR A 373 8.59 -2.23 7.70
CA THR A 373 9.36 -3.39 7.25
C THR A 373 9.63 -4.33 8.43
N THR A 374 10.00 -3.79 9.59
CA THR A 374 10.21 -4.59 10.80
C THR A 374 8.92 -5.32 11.22
N LEU A 375 7.75 -4.66 11.10
CA LEU A 375 6.46 -5.29 11.34
C LEU A 375 6.17 -6.44 10.36
N LEU A 376 6.46 -6.25 9.06
CA LEU A 376 6.32 -7.31 8.07
C LEU A 376 7.24 -8.49 8.40
N LEU A 377 8.51 -8.23 8.72
CA LEU A 377 9.47 -9.27 9.10
C LEU A 377 8.96 -10.05 10.31
N TYR A 378 8.53 -9.35 11.37
CA TYR A 378 7.95 -9.97 12.56
C TYR A 378 6.77 -10.89 12.20
N LEU A 379 5.81 -10.40 11.41
CA LEU A 379 4.64 -11.18 11.02
C LEU A 379 5.02 -12.45 10.23
N LEU A 380 5.98 -12.34 9.32
CA LEU A 380 6.46 -13.47 8.51
C LEU A 380 7.21 -14.49 9.37
N MET A 381 8.14 -14.04 10.21
CA MET A 381 8.93 -14.91 11.08
C MET A 381 8.06 -15.66 12.09
N HIS A 382 7.01 -15.02 12.59
CA HIS A 382 6.12 -15.62 13.58
C HIS A 382 5.07 -16.58 12.99
N ARG A 383 4.59 -16.33 11.76
CA ARG A 383 3.41 -17.05 11.21
C ARG A 383 3.66 -17.84 9.93
N ASN A 384 4.71 -17.55 9.17
CA ASN A 384 5.06 -18.29 7.96
C ASN A 384 6.28 -19.17 8.25
N SER A 385 6.03 -20.44 8.58
CA SER A 385 7.08 -21.41 8.92
C SER A 385 8.06 -21.64 7.77
N ASN A 386 7.56 -21.69 6.52
CA ASN A 386 8.40 -21.90 5.34
C ASN A 386 9.39 -20.75 5.16
N PHE A 387 8.94 -19.52 5.37
CA PHE A 387 9.82 -18.35 5.33
C PHE A 387 10.78 -18.31 6.52
N LYS A 388 10.34 -18.64 7.75
CA LYS A 388 11.22 -18.75 8.93
C LYS A 388 12.37 -19.74 8.67
N THR A 389 12.06 -20.96 8.22
CA THR A 389 13.06 -21.99 7.88
C THR A 389 14.00 -21.51 6.77
N TYR A 390 13.47 -20.82 5.75
CA TYR A 390 14.31 -20.24 4.71
C TYR A 390 15.30 -19.22 5.29
N VAL A 391 14.86 -18.29 6.14
CA VAL A 391 15.72 -17.28 6.78
C VAL A 391 16.81 -17.94 7.64
N LEU A 392 16.45 -18.94 8.45
CA LEU A 392 17.42 -19.66 9.30
C LEU A 392 18.46 -20.46 8.49
N SER A 393 18.12 -20.88 7.27
CA SER A 393 19.06 -21.61 6.39
C SER A 393 20.04 -20.71 5.61
N ARG A 394 19.94 -19.38 5.74
CA ARG A 394 20.79 -18.43 5.00
C ARG A 394 22.16 -18.27 5.65
N SER A 395 23.21 -18.30 4.82
CA SER A 395 24.59 -18.04 5.25
C SER A 395 24.88 -16.56 5.53
N ASN A 396 24.07 -15.64 5.00
CA ASN A 396 24.27 -14.19 5.08
C ASN A 396 23.36 -13.53 6.14
N ILE A 397 23.14 -14.20 7.26
CA ILE A 397 22.21 -13.77 8.32
C ILE A 397 22.62 -12.45 8.98
N GLU A 398 23.90 -12.08 8.90
CA GLU A 398 24.43 -10.80 9.37
C GLU A 398 23.77 -9.59 8.69
N LEU A 399 23.32 -9.72 7.44
CA LEU A 399 22.62 -8.66 6.73
C LEU A 399 21.25 -8.34 7.36
N LEU A 400 20.66 -9.32 8.05
CA LEU A 400 19.40 -9.17 8.78
C LEU A 400 19.64 -8.70 10.22
N ILE A 401 20.59 -9.35 10.93
CA ILE A 401 20.81 -9.10 12.34
C ILE A 401 21.45 -7.74 12.59
N VAL A 402 22.45 -7.32 11.79
CA VAL A 402 23.17 -6.06 12.05
C VAL A 402 22.23 -4.84 12.02
N PRO A 403 21.32 -4.67 11.05
CA PRO A 403 20.30 -3.61 11.10
C PRO A 403 19.39 -3.68 12.33
N ILE A 404 18.98 -4.88 12.75
CA ILE A 404 18.14 -5.06 13.96
C ILE A 404 18.91 -4.64 15.22
N LEU A 405 20.20 -4.99 15.31
CA LEU A 405 21.06 -4.58 16.43
C LEU A 405 21.27 -3.07 16.46
N LYS A 406 21.39 -2.39 15.31
CA LYS A 406 21.42 -0.93 15.24
C LYS A 406 20.14 -0.31 15.81
N ILE A 407 18.96 -0.82 15.44
CA ILE A 407 17.68 -0.35 15.97
C ILE A 407 17.62 -0.48 17.51
N LEU A 408 18.11 -1.59 18.06
CA LEU A 408 18.17 -1.81 19.50
C LEU A 408 19.24 -0.95 20.21
N TYR A 409 20.33 -0.62 19.50
CA TYR A 409 21.39 0.24 20.00
C TYR A 409 20.94 1.71 20.08
N ASP A 410 20.23 2.18 19.05
CA ASP A 410 19.62 3.51 18.93
C ASP A 410 18.24 3.59 19.61
N ALA A 411 17.94 2.66 20.53
CA ALA A 411 16.70 2.62 21.30
C ALA A 411 16.24 3.97 21.91
N PRO A 412 17.12 4.89 22.36
CA PRO A 412 16.69 6.20 22.86
C PRO A 412 16.00 7.08 21.81
N GLU A 413 16.32 6.91 20.53
CA GLU A 413 15.82 7.72 19.41
C GLU A 413 14.68 7.00 18.65
N LYS A 414 14.52 5.70 18.86
CA LYS A 414 13.49 4.87 18.22
C LYS A 414 12.21 4.80 19.05
N THR A 415 11.11 4.51 18.37
CA THR A 415 9.81 4.31 18.99
C THR A 415 9.77 3.00 19.78
N SER A 416 9.00 2.95 20.88
CA SER A 416 8.94 1.75 21.72
C SER A 416 8.46 0.51 20.94
N HIS A 417 7.50 0.67 20.01
CA HIS A 417 7.04 -0.45 19.18
C HIS A 417 8.13 -0.98 18.25
N HIS A 418 8.97 -0.12 17.68
CA HIS A 418 10.07 -0.55 16.80
C HIS A 418 11.12 -1.35 17.55
N ILE A 419 11.43 -0.95 18.78
CA ILE A 419 12.31 -1.69 19.70
C ILE A 419 11.71 -3.07 20.01
N TYR A 420 10.42 -3.13 20.35
CA TYR A 420 9.73 -4.38 20.65
C TYR A 420 9.73 -5.35 19.49
N MET A 421 9.37 -4.89 18.29
CA MET A 421 9.35 -5.74 17.10
C MET A 421 10.75 -6.30 16.79
N SER A 422 11.78 -5.46 16.87
CA SER A 422 13.18 -5.84 16.69
C SER A 422 13.62 -6.89 17.71
N LEU A 423 13.33 -6.69 18.99
CA LEU A 423 13.67 -7.64 20.05
C LEU A 423 12.93 -8.97 19.91
N ILE A 424 11.65 -8.95 19.54
CA ILE A 424 10.88 -10.18 19.32
C ILE A 424 11.44 -10.95 18.12
N VAL A 425 11.90 -10.28 17.06
CA VAL A 425 12.58 -10.96 15.94
C VAL A 425 13.88 -11.61 16.42
N VAL A 426 14.69 -10.93 17.24
CA VAL A 426 15.89 -11.55 17.85
C VAL A 426 15.52 -12.77 18.69
N LEU A 427 14.46 -12.67 19.49
CA LEU A 427 13.99 -13.79 20.32
C LEU A 427 13.54 -14.99 19.48
N ILE A 428 12.78 -14.77 18.41
CA ILE A 428 12.32 -15.84 17.50
C ILE A 428 13.50 -16.53 16.81
N LEU A 429 14.57 -15.79 16.51
CA LEU A 429 15.79 -16.33 15.90
C LEU A 429 16.64 -17.08 16.93
N SER A 430 16.77 -16.56 18.15
CA SER A 430 17.57 -17.20 19.20
C SER A 430 16.97 -18.51 19.72
N GLU A 431 15.72 -18.81 19.42
CA GLU A 431 15.12 -20.13 19.70
C GLU A 431 15.72 -21.28 18.86
N ASP A 432 16.47 -20.98 17.80
CA ASP A 432 17.06 -21.98 16.91
C ASP A 432 18.55 -22.24 17.25
N ASP A 433 18.90 -23.50 17.53
CA ASP A 433 20.25 -23.89 17.96
C ASP A 433 21.30 -23.67 16.85
N LEU A 434 20.94 -23.92 15.58
CA LEU A 434 21.85 -23.74 14.45
C LEU A 434 22.18 -22.27 14.25
N PHE A 435 21.18 -21.39 14.39
CA PHE A 435 21.40 -19.95 14.41
C PHE A 435 22.35 -19.56 15.55
N ASN A 436 22.10 -20.04 16.78
CA ASN A 436 22.91 -19.71 17.95
C ASN A 436 24.38 -20.13 17.78
N GLU A 437 24.65 -21.28 17.16
CA GLU A 437 26.00 -21.70 16.85
C GLU A 437 26.64 -20.85 15.74
N ALA A 438 25.91 -20.63 14.64
CA ALA A 438 26.41 -19.96 13.44
C ALA A 438 26.79 -18.50 13.69
N VAL A 439 26.03 -17.76 14.51
CA VAL A 439 26.33 -16.34 14.78
C VAL A 439 27.69 -16.11 15.45
N HIS A 440 28.22 -17.11 16.16
CA HIS A 440 29.54 -16.99 16.78
C HIS A 440 30.70 -17.23 15.80
N ASP A 441 30.45 -17.87 14.66
CA ASP A 441 31.46 -18.13 13.63
C ASP A 441 31.55 -16.99 12.59
N ILE A 442 30.53 -16.13 12.51
CA ILE A 442 30.51 -14.96 11.63
C ILE A 442 31.31 -13.82 12.25
N THR A 443 32.42 -13.44 11.61
CA THR A 443 33.28 -12.34 12.05
C THR A 443 32.93 -11.03 11.34
N LEU A 444 32.65 -9.99 12.13
CA LEU A 444 32.38 -8.64 11.66
C LEU A 444 33.63 -7.78 11.85
N LYS A 445 33.94 -6.95 10.85
CA LYS A 445 35.08 -6.04 10.86
C LYS A 445 34.61 -4.59 10.89
N ASN A 446 35.31 -3.76 11.65
CA ASN A 446 35.15 -2.30 11.68
C ASN A 446 33.71 -1.82 11.91
N ILE A 447 33.17 -2.08 13.11
CA ILE A 447 31.84 -1.59 13.49
C ILE A 447 31.91 -0.10 13.82
N SER A 448 31.49 0.75 12.88
CA SER A 448 31.61 2.21 13.01
C SER A 448 30.52 2.87 13.86
N TRP A 449 29.36 2.23 14.01
CA TRP A 449 28.20 2.81 14.69
C TRP A 449 28.17 2.56 16.20
N TYR A 450 29.00 1.65 16.71
CA TYR A 450 29.11 1.38 18.14
C TYR A 450 30.10 2.37 18.77
N THR A 451 29.63 3.26 19.65
CA THR A 451 30.40 4.43 20.09
C THR A 451 31.16 4.24 21.40
N GLU A 452 30.81 3.26 22.24
CA GLU A 452 31.44 3.11 23.57
C GLU A 452 32.87 2.56 23.50
N ARG A 453 33.22 1.87 22.41
CA ARG A 453 34.56 1.31 22.18
C ARG A 453 34.75 1.00 20.71
N SER A 454 35.96 1.26 20.17
CA SER A 454 36.31 0.77 18.84
C SER A 454 36.39 -0.76 18.83
N LEU A 455 35.54 -1.38 18.01
CA LEU A 455 35.51 -2.83 17.79
C LEU A 455 36.09 -3.12 16.40
N SER A 456 37.37 -3.50 16.35
CA SER A 456 38.05 -3.84 15.09
C SER A 456 37.54 -5.15 14.51
N GLU A 457 37.47 -6.20 15.34
CA GLU A 457 36.94 -7.52 14.98
C GLU A 457 36.12 -8.09 16.14
N ILE A 458 34.90 -8.53 15.85
CA ILE A 458 34.00 -9.17 16.82
C ILE A 458 33.09 -10.16 16.10
N SER A 459 32.72 -11.26 16.76
CA SER A 459 31.70 -12.16 16.22
C SER A 459 30.32 -11.50 16.24
N LEU A 460 29.44 -11.88 15.31
CA LEU A 460 28.06 -11.40 15.29
C LEU A 460 27.32 -11.75 16.59
N GLY A 461 27.54 -12.96 17.13
CA GLY A 461 27.01 -13.37 18.42
C GLY A 461 27.53 -12.51 19.58
N GLY A 462 28.83 -12.16 19.58
CA GLY A 462 29.40 -11.25 20.57
C GLY A 462 28.80 -9.84 20.52
N LEU A 463 28.56 -9.32 19.30
CA LEU A 463 27.90 -8.02 19.11
C LEU A 463 26.44 -8.05 19.57
N LEU A 464 25.72 -9.13 19.26
CA LEU A 464 24.33 -9.33 19.70
C LEU A 464 24.23 -9.29 21.22
N ILE A 465 25.07 -10.07 21.92
CA ILE A 465 25.12 -10.08 23.38
C ILE A 465 25.38 -8.67 23.92
N LEU A 466 26.36 -7.96 23.36
CA LEU A 466 26.74 -6.62 23.80
C LEU A 466 25.58 -5.62 23.67
N VAL A 467 24.86 -5.65 22.55
CA VAL A 467 23.70 -4.79 22.31
C VAL A 467 22.55 -5.16 23.22
N VAL A 468 22.25 -6.45 23.43
CA VAL A 468 21.18 -6.89 24.33
C VAL A 468 21.48 -6.48 25.79
N ILE A 469 22.72 -6.62 26.27
CA ILE A 469 23.13 -6.13 27.60
C ILE A 469 22.93 -4.62 27.70
N ARG A 470 23.34 -3.86 26.67
CA ARG A 470 23.11 -2.41 26.62
C ARG A 470 21.62 -2.09 26.71
N THR A 471 20.76 -2.80 25.97
CA THR A 471 19.30 -2.63 26.02
C THR A 471 18.75 -2.95 27.41
N ILE A 472 19.25 -3.98 28.10
CA ILE A 472 18.91 -4.28 29.50
C ILE A 472 19.32 -3.12 30.41
N HIS A 473 20.54 -2.62 30.32
CA HIS A 473 21.00 -1.48 31.13
C HIS A 473 20.17 -0.21 30.89
N PHE A 474 19.86 0.08 29.63
CA PHE A 474 18.97 1.19 29.27
C PHE A 474 17.58 1.01 29.87
N ASN A 475 17.01 -0.19 29.79
CA ASN A 475 15.71 -0.50 30.35
C ASN A 475 15.70 -0.41 31.89
N MET A 476 16.74 -0.87 32.61
CA MET A 476 16.82 -0.73 34.07
C MET A 476 16.87 0.74 34.52
N THR A 477 17.59 1.58 33.77
CA THR A 477 17.86 2.96 34.16
C THR A 477 16.76 3.93 33.73
N ARG A 478 16.08 3.69 32.61
CA ARG A 478 15.10 4.62 32.03
C ARG A 478 13.67 4.09 32.03
N MET A 479 13.43 2.98 31.33
CA MET A 479 12.08 2.53 30.98
C MET A 479 11.39 1.71 32.07
N ARG A 480 12.16 0.91 32.82
CA ARG A 480 11.72 -0.04 33.85
C ARG A 480 10.60 -0.97 33.35
N ASP A 481 10.66 -1.36 32.07
CA ASP A 481 9.66 -2.20 31.45
C ASP A 481 9.95 -3.69 31.68
N LYS A 482 9.03 -4.38 32.34
CA LYS A 482 9.16 -5.80 32.65
C LYS A 482 9.20 -6.67 31.39
N TYR A 483 8.41 -6.36 30.37
CA TYR A 483 8.32 -7.18 29.16
C TYR A 483 9.61 -7.13 28.35
N LEU A 484 10.16 -5.92 28.18
CA LEU A 484 11.43 -5.72 27.48
C LEU A 484 12.57 -6.47 28.20
N HIS A 485 12.61 -6.39 29.53
CA HIS A 485 13.58 -7.13 30.35
C HIS A 485 13.49 -8.64 30.17
N THR A 486 12.27 -9.20 30.29
CA THR A 486 12.06 -10.64 30.16
C THR A 486 12.46 -11.15 28.77
N ASN A 487 12.13 -10.42 27.70
CA ASN A 487 12.48 -10.81 26.34
C ASN A 487 14.00 -10.77 26.07
N CYS A 488 14.70 -9.74 26.58
CA CYS A 488 16.17 -9.68 26.46
C CYS A 488 16.85 -10.84 27.20
N LEU A 489 16.40 -11.14 28.42
CA LEU A 489 16.95 -12.26 29.19
C LEU A 489 16.63 -13.61 28.54
N ALA A 490 15.43 -13.79 27.99
CA ALA A 490 15.07 -14.99 27.25
C ALA A 490 15.95 -15.19 26.02
N ALA A 491 16.22 -14.11 25.27
CA ALA A 491 17.12 -14.18 24.11
C ALA A 491 18.55 -14.61 24.52
N LEU A 492 19.11 -14.01 25.58
CA LEU A 492 20.43 -14.39 26.11
C LEU A 492 20.44 -15.82 26.65
N ALA A 493 19.38 -16.24 27.34
CA ALA A 493 19.24 -17.58 27.88
C ALA A 493 19.25 -18.63 26.76
N ASN A 494 18.49 -18.41 25.69
CA ASN A 494 18.48 -19.34 24.55
C ASN A 494 19.88 -19.50 23.92
N MET A 495 20.63 -18.39 23.80
CA MET A 495 21.97 -18.42 23.21
C MET A 495 23.06 -18.97 24.14
N SER A 496 22.84 -18.98 25.45
CA SER A 496 23.89 -19.17 26.45
C SER A 496 24.71 -20.47 26.29
N ASN A 497 24.07 -21.54 25.83
CA ASN A 497 24.71 -22.84 25.59
C ASN A 497 25.71 -22.84 24.42
N HIS A 498 25.68 -21.82 23.56
CA HIS A 498 26.51 -21.72 22.36
C HIS A 498 27.56 -20.61 22.44
N PHE A 499 27.71 -19.95 23.58
CA PHE A 499 28.71 -18.90 23.77
C PHE A 499 30.13 -19.45 23.58
N LYS A 500 30.77 -19.05 22.47
CA LYS A 500 32.15 -19.40 22.14
C LYS A 500 32.91 -18.18 21.64
N ASN A 501 34.22 -18.15 21.91
CA ASN A 501 35.15 -17.13 21.41
C ASN A 501 34.66 -15.68 21.60
N LEU A 502 34.09 -15.38 22.77
CA LEU A 502 33.60 -14.03 23.08
C LEU A 502 34.76 -13.05 23.19
N HIS A 503 34.59 -11.88 22.58
CA HIS A 503 35.55 -10.79 22.68
C HIS A 503 35.70 -10.35 24.16
N PRO A 504 36.92 -10.04 24.67
CA PRO A 504 37.14 -9.74 26.09
C PRO A 504 36.24 -8.62 26.65
N TYR A 505 35.94 -7.62 25.83
CA TYR A 505 35.01 -6.54 26.19
C TYR A 505 33.57 -7.01 26.42
N VAL A 506 33.11 -8.01 25.66
CA VAL A 506 31.78 -8.61 25.84
C VAL A 506 31.74 -9.32 27.18
N CYS A 507 32.77 -10.12 27.50
CA CYS A 507 32.88 -10.78 28.80
C CYS A 507 32.89 -9.77 29.96
N GLN A 508 33.62 -8.66 29.83
CA GLN A 508 33.65 -7.60 30.83
C GLN A 508 32.29 -6.92 31.04
N ARG A 509 31.46 -6.80 30.00
CA ARG A 509 30.12 -6.21 30.09
C ARG A 509 29.07 -7.19 30.59
N PHE A 510 29.33 -8.48 30.45
CA PHE A 510 28.41 -9.56 30.84
C PHE A 510 28.43 -9.82 32.36
N VAL A 511 29.61 -9.72 32.98
CA VAL A 511 29.81 -9.71 34.44
C VAL A 511 29.43 -8.35 35.00
#